data_AF-W3V6Z6-F1
#
_entry.id   AF-W3V6Z6-F1
#
_cell.length_a   1.000
_cell.length_b   1.000
_cell.length_c   1.000
_cell.angle_alpha   90.00
_cell.angle_beta   90.00
_cell.angle_gamma   90.00
#
_symmetry.space_group_name_H-M   'P 1'
#
loop_
_entity.id
_entity.type
_entity.pdbx_description
1 polymer ?
#
loop_
_entity_poly.entity_id
_entity_poly.type
_entity_poly.pdbx_seq_one_letter_code
_entity_poly.pdbx_strand_id
1 'polypeptide(L)'
;MKSYLDVPEDFESSYIYKASTENIDDFGSSVFAVSYNDIVRIIGAKRRILRYDNNGCGYWEDIPKPDFYETKLYKDEVKEIIANIKKYYMSL
;
A
#
# COMPACT_ATOMS: atom_id res chain seq x y z
N MET A 1 0.64 -15.05 22.41
CA MET A 1 2.08 -14.75 22.27
C MET A 1 2.21 -13.81 21.07
N LYS A 2 2.32 -12.50 21.30
CA LYS A 2 2.56 -11.52 20.22
C LYS A 2 4.03 -11.64 19.84
N SER A 3 4.35 -12.18 18.66
CA SER A 3 5.68 -12.01 18.08
C SER A 3 5.74 -10.58 17.56
N TYR A 4 6.22 -9.65 18.40
CA TYR A 4 6.85 -8.46 17.85
C TYR A 4 8.00 -9.00 16.99
N LEU A 5 7.95 -8.72 15.68
CA LEU A 5 9.17 -8.81 14.90
C LEU A 5 10.14 -7.84 15.60
N ASP A 6 11.17 -8.36 16.24
CA ASP A 6 12.24 -7.56 16.82
C ASP A 6 12.93 -6.85 15.66
N VAL A 7 12.41 -5.67 15.34
CA VAL A 7 13.03 -4.76 14.37
C VAL A 7 14.32 -4.28 15.05
N PRO A 8 15.50 -4.55 14.47
CA PRO A 8 16.77 -4.12 15.05
C PRO A 8 16.76 -2.62 15.35
N GLU A 9 17.40 -2.18 16.43
CA GLU A 9 17.50 -0.74 16.77
C GLU A 9 18.18 0.08 15.67
N ASP A 10 18.98 -0.57 14.82
CA ASP A 10 19.67 0.00 13.67
C ASP A 10 18.91 -0.18 12.33
N PHE A 11 17.67 -0.67 12.37
CA PHE A 11 16.88 -0.85 11.15
C PHE A 11 16.44 0.49 10.55
N GLU A 12 17.12 0.88 9.49
CA GLU A 12 16.73 2.07 8.72
C GLU A 12 15.55 1.72 7.78
N SER A 13 14.39 2.31 8.07
CA SER A 13 13.21 2.15 7.23
C SER A 13 13.41 2.85 5.89
N SER A 14 13.40 2.08 4.80
CA SER A 14 13.48 2.61 3.43
C SER A 14 12.12 2.60 2.74
N TYR A 15 11.66 3.78 2.31
CA TYR A 15 10.38 3.97 1.63
C TYR A 15 10.55 4.36 0.16
N ILE A 16 11.73 4.15 -0.42
CA ILE A 16 12.07 4.60 -1.79
C ILE A 16 11.15 4.03 -2.88
N TYR A 17 10.48 2.90 -2.62
CA TYR A 17 9.53 2.27 -3.53
C TYR A 17 8.07 2.41 -3.08
N LYS A 18 7.80 3.17 -2.01
CA LYS A 18 6.44 3.35 -1.50
C LYS A 18 5.62 4.14 -2.51
N ALA A 19 4.48 3.57 -2.88
CA ALA A 19 3.54 4.15 -3.83
C ALA A 19 2.15 4.43 -3.20
N SER A 20 1.90 3.94 -1.98
CA SER A 20 0.69 4.30 -1.24
C SER A 20 0.71 5.78 -0.83
N THR A 21 -0.45 6.43 -0.96
CA THR A 21 -0.74 7.73 -0.35
C THR A 21 -1.10 7.55 1.13
N GLU A 22 -1.08 8.65 1.90
CA GLU A 22 -1.44 8.67 3.33
C GLU A 22 -2.77 7.97 3.59
N ASN A 23 -3.78 8.24 2.75
CA ASN A 23 -5.11 7.66 2.85
C ASN A 23 -5.09 6.12 2.78
N ILE A 24 -4.23 5.56 1.91
CA ILE A 24 -4.08 4.11 1.76
C ILE A 24 -3.40 3.52 2.99
N ASP A 25 -2.38 4.22 3.52
CA ASP A 25 -1.64 3.78 4.70
C ASP A 25 -2.46 3.86 5.99
N ASP A 26 -3.19 4.96 6.18
CA ASP A 26 -4.06 5.21 7.32
C ASP A 26 -5.21 4.21 7.36
N PHE A 27 -5.70 3.79 6.20
CA PHE A 27 -6.66 2.69 6.11
C PHE A 27 -6.00 1.31 6.30
N GLY A 28 -4.74 1.22 6.70
CA GLY A 28 -4.09 -0.04 7.07
C GLY A 28 -3.61 -0.86 5.89
N SER A 29 -3.45 -0.27 4.71
CA SER A 29 -2.84 -0.92 3.54
C SER A 29 -1.42 -0.38 3.31
N SER A 30 -0.65 -1.02 2.43
CA SER A 30 0.53 -0.39 1.84
C SER A 30 0.68 -0.86 0.41
N VAL A 31 1.21 0.02 -0.44
CA VAL A 31 1.46 -0.26 -1.85
C VAL A 31 2.88 0.17 -2.17
N PHE A 32 3.60 -0.67 -2.90
CA PHE A 32 4.94 -0.39 -3.39
C PHE A 32 4.96 -0.61 -4.90
N ALA A 33 5.77 0.19 -5.58
CA ALA A 33 5.97 0.08 -7.01
C ALA A 33 7.45 0.18 -7.35
N VAL A 34 7.91 -0.72 -8.22
CA VAL A 34 9.26 -0.72 -8.77
C VAL A 34 9.18 -0.84 -10.28
N SER A 35 10.03 -0.10 -11.00
CA SER A 35 10.12 -0.19 -12.45
C SER A 35 11.43 -0.81 -12.87
N TYR A 36 11.39 -1.69 -13.87
CA TYR A 36 12.56 -2.27 -14.51
C TYR A 36 12.26 -2.42 -16.01
N ASN A 37 13.17 -1.92 -16.85
CA ASN A 37 12.97 -1.79 -18.29
C ASN A 37 11.65 -1.07 -18.61
N ASP A 38 10.75 -1.70 -19.35
CA ASP A 38 9.45 -1.22 -19.78
C ASP A 38 8.30 -1.65 -18.86
N ILE A 39 8.59 -2.35 -17.77
CA ILE A 39 7.59 -2.88 -16.84
C ILE A 39 7.63 -2.14 -15.51
N VAL A 40 6.45 -1.92 -14.93
CA VAL A 40 6.23 -1.50 -13.55
C VAL A 40 5.55 -2.65 -12.82
N ARG A 41 6.18 -3.13 -11.75
CA ARG A 41 5.60 -4.10 -10.82
C ARG A 41 5.01 -3.35 -9.63
N ILE A 42 3.76 -3.61 -9.33
CA ILE A 42 3.05 -3.03 -8.18
C ILE A 42 2.68 -4.17 -7.25
N ILE A 43 3.02 -4.05 -5.97
CA ILE A 43 2.65 -4.99 -4.92
C ILE A 43 1.91 -4.23 -3.81
N GLY A 44 0.81 -4.80 -3.34
CA GLY A 44 0.01 -4.23 -2.26
C GLY A 44 -0.46 -5.28 -1.28
N ALA A 45 -0.66 -4.87 -0.03
CA ALA A 45 -1.19 -5.74 1.02
C ALA A 45 -2.03 -4.93 2.02
N LYS A 46 -3.09 -5.55 2.54
CA LYS A 46 -3.83 -5.06 3.70
C LYS A 46 -3.11 -5.56 4.95
N ARG A 47 -2.56 -4.65 5.74
CA ARG A 47 -1.77 -4.95 6.95
C ARG A 47 -2.60 -4.85 8.22
N ARG A 48 -3.65 -4.02 8.23
CA ARG A 48 -4.52 -3.79 9.40
C ARG A 48 -5.98 -3.71 9.02
N ILE A 49 -6.84 -4.14 9.92
CA ILE A 49 -8.30 -3.99 9.80
C ILE A 49 -8.82 -3.16 10.97
N LEU A 50 -9.78 -2.28 10.69
CA LEU A 50 -10.50 -1.55 11.73
C LEU A 50 -11.54 -2.47 12.34
N ARG A 51 -11.43 -2.70 13.65
CA ARG A 51 -12.39 -3.43 14.47
C ARG A 51 -13.06 -2.47 15.43
N TYR A 52 -14.17 -2.90 16.02
CA TYR A 52 -14.90 -2.16 17.04
C TYR A 52 -15.04 -3.04 18.28
N ASP A 53 -14.86 -2.44 19.45
CA ASP A 53 -15.17 -3.12 20.71
C ASP A 53 -16.69 -3.09 21.00
N ASN A 54 -17.10 -3.67 22.12
CA ASN A 54 -18.51 -3.72 22.52
C ASN A 54 -19.11 -2.33 22.83
N ASN A 55 -18.28 -1.30 22.99
CA ASN A 55 -18.68 0.08 23.24
C ASN A 55 -18.73 0.90 21.93
N GLY A 56 -18.39 0.30 20.78
CA GLY A 56 -18.31 0.99 19.50
C GLY A 56 -17.03 1.79 19.30
N CYS A 57 -16.03 1.65 20.18
CA CYS A 57 -14.73 2.29 20.00
C CYS A 57 -13.89 1.52 18.97
N GLY A 58 -13.41 2.22 17.95
CA GLY A 58 -12.60 1.66 16.88
C GLY A 58 -11.16 1.39 17.32
N TYR A 59 -10.60 0.24 16.94
CA TYR A 59 -9.19 -0.08 17.13
C TYR A 59 -8.62 -0.79 15.89
N TRP A 60 -7.34 -0.56 15.62
CA TRP A 60 -6.63 -1.22 14.53
C TRP A 60 -6.04 -2.56 14.98
N GLU A 61 -6.38 -3.62 14.25
CA GLU A 61 -5.86 -4.97 14.46
C GLU A 61 -4.91 -5.33 13.31
N ASP A 62 -3.67 -5.70 13.64
CA ASP A 62 -2.69 -6.21 12.67
C ASP A 62 -3.13 -7.56 12.09
N ILE A 63 -2.97 -7.74 10.79
CA ILE A 63 -3.18 -9.01 10.09
C ILE A 63 -1.86 -9.77 10.13
N PRO A 64 -1.75 -10.90 10.85
CA PRO A 64 -0.46 -11.58 11.06
C PRO A 64 0.16 -12.16 9.78
N LYS A 65 -0.67 -12.52 8.82
CA LYS A 65 -0.28 -13.04 7.51
C LYS A 65 -1.11 -12.33 6.44
N PRO A 66 -0.71 -11.11 6.03
CA PRO A 66 -1.46 -10.36 5.05
C PRO A 66 -1.34 -11.03 3.68
N ASP A 67 -2.45 -11.09 2.95
CA ASP A 67 -2.41 -11.50 1.55
C ASP A 67 -1.78 -10.39 0.71
N PHE A 68 -0.86 -10.81 -0.17
CA PHE A 68 -0.19 -9.91 -1.10
C PHE A 68 -0.83 -10.03 -2.47
N TYR A 69 -1.13 -8.88 -3.07
CA TYR A 69 -1.62 -8.78 -4.43
C TYR A 69 -0.56 -8.12 -5.29
N GLU A 70 -0.35 -8.67 -6.48
CA GLU A 70 0.65 -8.20 -7.43
C GLU A 70 0.01 -7.93 -8.79
N THR A 71 0.46 -6.86 -9.44
CA THR A 71 0.26 -6.67 -10.88
C THR A 71 1.53 -6.20 -11.56
N LYS A 72 1.62 -6.46 -12.86
CA LYS A 72 2.69 -5.98 -13.74
C LYS A 72 2.04 -5.25 -14.90
N LEU A 73 2.50 -4.03 -15.14
CA LEU A 73 2.00 -3.15 -16.19
C LEU A 73 3.17 -2.69 -17.04
N TYR A 74 2.96 -2.51 -18.34
CA TYR A 74 3.89 -1.77 -19.17
C TYR A 74 3.85 -0.29 -18.81
N LYS A 75 4.97 0.40 -18.96
CA LYS A 75 5.09 1.84 -18.68
C LYS A 75 4.12 2.66 -19.52
N ASP A 76 3.81 2.23 -20.73
CA ASP A 76 2.85 2.93 -21.59
C ASP A 76 1.41 2.78 -21.09
N GLU A 77 1.04 1.62 -20.55
CA GLU A 77 -0.26 1.44 -19.87
C GLU A 77 -0.37 2.35 -18.64
N VAL A 78 0.71 2.47 -17.85
CA VAL A 78 0.75 3.38 -16.69
C VAL A 78 0.57 4.84 -17.12
N LYS A 79 1.25 5.27 -18.20
CA LYS A 79 1.09 6.62 -18.73
C LYS A 79 -0.35 6.90 -19.15
N GLU A 80 -0.99 5.94 -19.81
CA GLU A 80 -2.39 6.06 -20.25
C GLU A 80 -3.34 6.18 -19.05
N ILE A 81 -3.18 5.32 -18.03
CA ILE A 81 -3.98 5.38 -16.80
C ILE A 81 -3.86 6.76 -16.15
N ILE A 82 -2.64 7.27 -15.99
CA ILE A 82 -2.39 8.59 -15.38
C ILE A 82 -3.00 9.71 -16.23
N ALA A 83 -2.87 9.66 -17.56
CA ALA A 83 -3.46 10.65 -18.46
C ALA A 83 -4.98 10.69 -18.33
N ASN A 84 -5.63 9.52 -18.26
CA ASN A 84 -7.08 9.40 -18.08
C ASN A 84 -7.54 9.94 -16.72
N ILE A 85 -6.80 9.66 -15.64
CA ILE A 85 -7.08 10.22 -14.31
C ILE A 85 -6.99 11.76 -14.35
N LYS A 86 -5.93 12.32 -14.92
CA LYS A 86 -5.77 13.78 -15.04
C LYS A 86 -6.92 14.41 -15.83
N LYS A 87 -7.29 13.79 -16.96
CA LYS A 87 -8.41 14.25 -17.79
C LYS A 87 -9.73 14.26 -17.01
N TYR A 88 -10.00 13.23 -16.22
CA TYR A 88 -11.17 13.18 -15.35
C TYR A 88 -11.21 14.36 -14.37
N TYR A 89 -10.11 14.61 -13.66
CA TYR A 89 -10.05 15.72 -12.70
C TYR A 89 -10.13 17.11 -13.34
N MET A 90 -9.67 17.27 -14.58
CA MET A 90 -9.83 18.52 -15.32
C MET A 90 -11.27 18.74 -15.83
N SER A 91 -12.11 17.70 -15.84
CA SER A 91 -13.52 17.78 -16.25
C SER A 91 -14.50 17.98 -15.09
N LEU A 92 -13.99 17.94 -13.86
CA LEU A 92 -14.73 18.31 -12.64
C LEU A 92 -14.70 19.82 -12.45
#